data_AF-A0A7V7VQI6-F1
#
_entry.id   AF-A0A7V7VQI6-F1
#
_cell.length_a   1.000
_cell.length_b   1.000
_cell.length_c   1.000
_cell.angle_alpha   90.00
_cell.angle_beta   90.00
_cell.angle_gamma   90.00
#
_symmetry.space_group_name_H-M   'P 1'
#
loop_
_entity.id
_entity.type
_entity.pdbx_description
1 polymer ?
#
loop_
_entity_poly.entity_id
_entity_poly.type
_entity_poly.pdbx_seq_one_letter_code
_entity_poly.pdbx_strand_id
1 'polypeptide(L)' 'MKELSPKDARQGRKGRHVFVILIVSLILALIVWAAVGFYGSQIPGRGFMVDDSKPPASTESQPPASATGTR' A
#
# COMPACT_ATOMS: atom_id res chain seq x y z
N MET A 1 43.74 8.18 29.97
CA MET A 1 42.40 8.14 29.32
C MET A 1 42.35 9.27 28.33
N LYS A 2 41.97 9.04 27.06
CA LYS A 2 41.90 10.10 26.05
C LYS A 2 40.64 10.92 26.32
N GLU A 3 40.81 12.15 26.79
CA GLU A 3 39.68 13.06 27.00
C GLU A 3 39.08 13.43 25.65
N LEU A 4 37.82 13.03 25.44
CA LEU A 4 37.06 13.42 24.26
C LEU A 4 36.60 14.85 24.47
N SER A 5 37.11 15.78 23.65
CA SER A 5 36.63 17.16 23.64
C SER A 5 35.12 17.17 23.35
N PRO A 6 34.30 17.98 24.05
CA PRO A 6 32.85 18.08 23.79
C PRO A 6 32.50 18.42 22.33
N LYS A 7 33.45 19.00 21.61
CA LYS A 7 33.36 19.35 20.18
C LYS A 7 33.41 18.12 19.27
N ASP A 8 34.09 17.06 19.71
CA ASP A 8 34.21 15.79 18.98
C ASP A 8 33.03 14.84 19.27
N ALA A 9 32.42 14.97 20.45
CA ALA A 9 31.23 14.22 20.87
C ALA A 9 29.95 14.66 20.13
N ARG A 10 29.89 15.91 19.68
CA ARG A 10 28.84 16.38 18.75
C ARG A 10 29.18 15.87 17.35
N GLN A 11 28.76 14.64 17.04
CA GLN A 11 28.69 14.02 15.72
C GLN A 11 29.47 14.81 14.66
N GLY A 12 30.78 14.57 14.58
CA GLY A 12 31.73 15.46 13.90
C GLY A 12 31.35 15.80 12.45
N ARG A 13 32.01 16.82 11.89
CA ARG A 13 31.77 17.42 10.54
C ARG A 13 31.61 16.40 9.39
N LYS A 14 32.08 15.16 9.56
CA LYS A 14 31.92 14.03 8.62
C LYS A 14 30.54 13.37 8.63
N GLY A 15 29.77 13.44 9.73
CA GLY A 15 28.43 12.86 9.84
C GLY A 15 27.41 13.49 8.88
N ARG A 16 27.62 14.76 8.50
CA ARG A 16 26.75 15.47 7.57
C ARG A 16 26.79 14.87 6.16
N HIS A 17 27.92 14.36 5.70
CA HIS A 17 28.01 13.74 4.36
C HIS A 17 27.23 12.42 4.30
N VAL A 18 27.39 11.59 5.33
CA VAL A 18 26.65 10.32 5.45
C VAL A 18 25.15 10.58 5.55
N PHE A 19 24.74 11.58 6.33
CA PHE A 19 23.33 11.98 6.44
C PHE A 19 22.74 12.41 5.09
N VAL A 20 23.48 13.19 4.30
CA VAL A 20 23.02 13.59 2.95
C VAL A 20 22.81 12.37 2.05
N ILE A 21 23.75 11.43 2.03
CA ILE A 21 23.62 10.19 1.23
C ILE A 21 22.39 9.39 1.66
N LEU A 22 22.15 9.27 2.97
CA LEU A 22 20.98 8.59 3.53
C LEU A 22 19.66 9.24 3.11
N ILE A 23 19.60 10.57 3.13
CA ILE A 23 18.39 11.29 2.70
C ILE A 23 18.17 11.14 1.19
N VAL A 24 19.23 11.22 0.38
CA VAL A 24 19.13 11.05 -1.08
C VAL A 24 18.66 9.64 -1.43
N SER A 25 19.19 8.59 -0.79
CA SER A 25 18.76 7.22 -1.04
C SER A 25 17.31 6.97 -0.59
N LEU A 26 16.90 7.57 0.54
CA LEU A 26 15.52 7.49 1.01
C LEU A 26 14.55 8.15 0.03
N ILE A 27 14.86 9.34 -0.46
CA ILE A 27 14.04 10.03 -1.47
C ILE A 27 13.96 9.19 -2.75
N LEU A 28 15.07 8.60 -3.19
CA LEU A 28 15.08 7.76 -4.38
C LEU A 28 14.18 6.52 -4.22
N ALA A 29 14.18 5.89 -3.04
CA ALA A 29 13.28 4.78 -2.74
C ALA A 29 11.80 5.20 -2.76
N LEU A 30 11.46 6.38 -2.23
CA LEU A 30 10.10 6.91 -2.28
C LEU A 30 9.64 7.21 -3.70
N ILE A 31 10.53 7.71 -4.57
CA ILE A 31 10.23 7.94 -5.98
C ILE A 31 9.90 6.62 -6.69
N VAL A 32 10.71 5.59 -6.49
CA VAL A 32 10.47 4.25 -7.08
C VAL A 32 9.15 3.68 -6.58
N TRP A 33 8.87 3.78 -5.28
CA TRP A 33 7.61 3.32 -4.71
C TRP A 33 6.41 4.04 -5.31
N ALA A 34 6.47 5.37 -5.44
CA ALA A 34 5.41 6.16 -6.04
C ALA A 34 5.17 5.79 -7.52
N ALA A 35 6.24 5.57 -8.29
CA ALA A 35 6.15 5.14 -9.68
C ALA A 35 5.47 3.77 -9.82
N VAL A 36 5.82 2.80 -8.97
CA VAL A 36 5.16 1.49 -8.93
C VAL A 36 3.69 1.61 -8.55
N GLY A 37 3.36 2.45 -7.56
CA GLY A 37 1.98 2.69 -7.14
C GLY A 37 1.13 3.33 -8.24
N PHE A 38 1.67 4.30 -8.97
CA PHE A 38 0.99 4.93 -10.10
C PHE A 38 0.76 3.92 -11.23
N TYR A 39 1.78 3.12 -11.58
CA TYR A 39 1.63 2.06 -12.58
C TYR A 39 0.56 1.04 -12.18
N GLY A 40 0.55 0.60 -10.91
CA GLY A 40 -0.47 -0.31 -10.39
C GLY A 40 -1.88 0.28 -10.42
N SER A 41 -2.04 1.58 -10.18
CA SER A 41 -3.34 2.27 -10.24
C SER A 41 -3.89 2.44 -11.66
N GLN A 42 -3.03 2.41 -12.68
CA GLN A 42 -3.46 2.46 -14.08
C GLN A 42 -3.93 1.10 -14.61
N ILE A 43 -3.63 0.02 -13.89
CA ILE A 43 -4.16 -1.30 -14.22
C ILE A 43 -5.58 -1.34 -13.61
N PRO A 44 -6.65 -1.35 -14.43
CA PRO A 44 -7.99 -1.53 -13.90
C PRO A 44 -7.97 -2.83 -13.11
N GLY A 45 -8.25 -2.72 -11.81
CA GLY A 45 -8.29 -3.85 -10.91
C GLY A 45 -9.30 -4.84 -11.46
N ARG A 46 -8.81 -5.88 -12.15
CA ARG A 46 -9.56 -7.11 -12.34
C ARG A 46 -9.70 -7.64 -10.93
N GLY A 47 -10.78 -7.23 -10.27
CA GLY A 47 -11.06 -7.61 -8.89
C GLY A 47 -10.85 -9.11 -8.77
N PHE A 48 -10.22 -9.54 -7.70
CA PHE A 48 -9.91 -10.95 -7.43
C PHE A 48 -11.14 -11.89 -7.49
N MET A 49 -12.35 -11.33 -7.61
CA MET A 49 -13.64 -12.04 -7.75
C MET A 49 -14.49 -11.64 -8.97
N VAL A 50 -14.00 -10.84 -9.93
CA VAL A 50 -14.70 -10.64 -11.22
C VAL A 50 -14.21 -11.68 -12.22
N ASP A 51 -14.89 -12.81 -12.23
CA ASP A 51 -14.83 -13.77 -13.33
C ASP A 51 -15.85 -13.34 -14.38
N ASP A 52 -15.39 -12.60 -15.40
CA ASP A 52 -16.21 -12.20 -16.56
C ASP A 52 -16.74 -13.43 -17.34
N SER A 53 -16.25 -14.64 -17.02
CA SER A 53 -16.67 -15.90 -17.63
C SER A 53 -17.89 -16.52 -16.94
N LYS A 54 -18.31 -16.02 -15.76
CA LYS A 54 -19.46 -16.57 -15.03
C LYS A 54 -20.71 -15.73 -15.31
N PRO A 55 -21.71 -16.24 -16.04
CA PRO A 55 -22.98 -15.54 -16.20
C PRO A 55 -23.60 -15.26 -14.81
N PRO A 56 -24.30 -14.11 -14.64
CA PRO A 56 -24.96 -13.82 -13.38
C PRO A 56 -25.86 -14.99 -13.01
N ALA A 57 -25.71 -15.51 -11.79
CA ALA A 57 -26.55 -16.59 -11.32
C ALA A 57 -28.02 -16.14 -11.43
N SER A 58 -28.80 -16.84 -12.23
CA SER A 58 -30.25 -16.64 -12.28
C SER A 58 -30.83 -17.16 -10.99
N THR A 59 -30.98 -16.29 -9.99
CA THR A 59 -31.86 -16.59 -8.86
C THR A 59 -33.28 -16.59 -9.42
N GLU A 60 -33.87 -17.77 -9.60
CA GLU A 60 -35.29 -17.86 -9.87
C GLU A 60 -36.04 -17.17 -8.72
N SER A 61 -36.87 -16.20 -9.07
CA SER A 61 -37.69 -15.46 -8.12
C SER A 61 -38.79 -16.40 -7.62
N GLN A 62 -38.48 -17.20 -6.60
CA GLN A 62 -39.48 -18.05 -5.96
C GLN A 62 -40.54 -17.16 -5.31
N PRO A 63 -41.83 -17.30 -5.65
CA PRO A 63 -42.87 -16.50 -5.02
C PRO A 63 -42.88 -16.79 -3.50
N PRO A 64 -43.17 -15.79 -2.66
CA PRO A 64 -43.28 -16.01 -1.22
C PRO A 64 -44.35 -17.06 -0.96
N ALA A 65 -44.07 -17.99 -0.04
CA ALA A 65 -45.01 -19.02 0.35
C ALA A 65 -46.32 -18.36 0.80
N SER A 66 -47.42 -18.65 0.10
CA SER A 66 -48.74 -18.16 0.43
C SER A 66 -49.06 -18.52 1.87
N ALA A 67 -49.15 -17.51 2.72
CA ALA A 67 -49.76 -17.61 4.03
C ALA A 67 -51.27 -17.83 3.85
N THR A 68 -51.67 -19.07 3.56
CA THR A 68 -53.07 -19.49 3.67
C THR A 68 -53.35 -19.76 5.15
N GLY A 69 -53.83 -18.71 5.83
CA GLY A 69 -54.36 -18.81 7.18
C GLY A 69 -55.73 -19.50 7.24
N THR A 70 -56.05 -19.94 8.45
CA THR A 70 -57.40 -20.11 9.04
C THR A 70 -58.34 -21.17 8.47
N ARG A 71 -58.52 -22.27 9.20
CA ARG A 71 -59.74 -22.54 9.97
C ARG A 71 -59.49 -23.56 11.09
#